data_AF-A0A2I0G0V6-F1
#
_entry.id   AF-A0A2I0G0V6-F1
#
_cell.length_a   1.000
_cell.length_b   1.000
_cell.length_c   1.000
_cell.angle_alpha   90.00
_cell.angle_beta   90.00
_cell.angle_gamma   90.00
#
_symmetry.space_group_name_H-M   'P 1'
#
loop_
_entity.id
_entity.type
_entity.pdbx_description
1 polymer ?
#
loop_
_entity_poly.entity_id
_entity_poly.type
_entity_poly.pdbx_seq_one_letter_code
_entity_poly.pdbx_strand_id
1 'polypeptide(L)'
;MPRMIEGEQKPCYSVSSIGARWNAAVKRAGIRRRNPYHTRHTFACWLMFAGANPSFIASQIGHKNAQRVYGMWIEELSSDQVQMLNNKLAL
;
A
#
# COMPACT_ATOMS: atom_id res chain seq x y z
N MET A 1 -17.32 14.97 -13.22
CA MET A 1 -18.11 15.63 -12.16
C MET A 1 -19.01 14.59 -11.52
N PRO A 2 -19.19 14.56 -10.19
CA PRO A 2 -20.13 13.65 -9.54
C PRO A 2 -21.57 13.99 -9.94
N ARG A 3 -22.43 12.96 -9.97
CA ARG A 3 -23.86 13.07 -10.32
C ARG A 3 -24.57 13.98 -9.31
N MET A 4 -25.33 14.95 -9.80
CA MET A 4 -26.21 15.79 -8.97
C MET A 4 -27.35 14.92 -8.44
N ILE A 5 -27.66 15.03 -7.15
CA ILE A 5 -28.83 14.41 -6.53
C ILE A 5 -29.68 15.57 -6.03
N GLU A 6 -30.96 15.61 -6.40
CA GLU A 6 -31.92 16.64 -5.96
C GLU A 6 -31.50 18.09 -6.28
N GLY A 7 -30.77 18.31 -7.38
CA GLY A 7 -30.37 19.66 -7.82
C GLY A 7 -29.21 20.29 -7.03
N GLU A 8 -28.72 19.62 -5.98
CA GLU A 8 -27.54 20.05 -5.23
C GLU A 8 -26.26 19.37 -5.72
N GLN A 9 -25.28 20.18 -6.09
CA GLN A 9 -23.93 19.73 -6.40
C GLN A 9 -23.15 19.57 -5.09
N LYS A 10 -22.98 18.33 -4.62
CA LYS A 10 -22.14 18.06 -3.44
C LYS A 10 -20.73 18.61 -3.67
N PRO A 11 -20.10 19.24 -2.65
CA PRO A 11 -18.73 19.73 -2.76
C PRO A 11 -17.82 18.56 -3.14
N CYS A 12 -17.18 18.68 -4.30
CA CYS A 12 -16.31 17.65 -4.83
C CYS A 12 -14.91 18.20 -5.06
N TYR A 13 -13.91 17.42 -4.66
CA TYR A 13 -12.53 17.75 -4.99
C TYR A 13 -12.27 17.50 -6.47
N SER A 14 -11.46 18.36 -7.10
CA SER A 14 -10.98 18.09 -8.45
C SER A 14 -10.12 16.82 -8.46
N VAL A 15 -10.14 16.07 -9.56
CA VAL A 15 -9.32 14.85 -9.71
C VAL A 15 -7.81 15.17 -9.58
N SER A 16 -7.41 16.40 -9.94
CA SER A 16 -6.03 16.88 -9.85
C SER A 16 -5.60 17.30 -8.42
N SER A 17 -6.54 17.49 -7.51
CA SER A 17 -6.26 18.00 -6.14
C SER A 17 -5.27 17.12 -5.36
N ILE A 18 -5.41 15.79 -5.47
CA ILE A 18 -4.52 14.83 -4.81
C ILE A 18 -3.11 14.93 -5.38
N GLY A 19 -2.98 14.97 -6.70
CA GLY A 19 -1.68 15.09 -7.37
C GLY A 19 -0.95 16.40 -7.02
N ALA A 20 -1.67 17.51 -6.95
CA ALA A 20 -1.12 18.79 -6.55
C ALA A 20 -0.62 18.77 -5.09
N ARG A 21 -1.43 18.24 -4.17
CA ARG A 21 -1.07 18.10 -2.75
C ARG A 21 0.13 17.17 -2.56
N TRP A 22 0.20 16.07 -3.32
CA TRP A 22 1.34 15.16 -3.29
C TRP A 22 2.63 15.85 -3.73
N ASN A 23 2.61 16.58 -4.85
CA ASN A 23 3.80 17.29 -5.32
C ASN A 23 4.28 18.33 -4.30
N ALA A 24 3.35 19.04 -3.66
CA ALA A 24 3.69 19.97 -2.59
C ALA A 24 4.31 19.25 -1.37
N ALA A 25 3.75 18.12 -0.95
CA ALA A 25 4.27 17.32 0.15
C ALA A 25 5.68 16.79 -0.13
N VAL A 26 5.90 16.21 -1.32
CA VAL A 26 7.21 15.71 -1.77
C VAL A 26 8.25 16.83 -1.80
N LYS A 27 7.89 18.01 -2.34
CA LYS A 27 8.78 19.17 -2.37
C LYS A 27 9.18 19.63 -0.95
N ARG A 28 8.22 19.71 -0.02
CA ARG A 28 8.48 20.08 1.37
C ARG A 28 9.33 19.05 2.11
N ALA A 29 9.18 17.77 1.79
CA ALA A 29 9.99 16.70 2.36
C ALA A 29 11.43 16.68 1.80
N GLY A 30 11.77 17.50 0.80
CA GLY A 30 13.11 17.54 0.21
C GLY A 30 13.47 16.30 -0.62
N ILE A 31 12.49 15.44 -0.94
CA ILE A 31 12.74 14.20 -1.67
C ILE A 31 12.56 14.41 -3.17
N ARG A 32 13.26 13.59 -3.97
CA ARG A 32 13.06 13.57 -5.42
C ARG A 32 11.60 13.29 -5.74
N ARG A 33 11.06 13.97 -6.77
CA ARG A 33 9.69 13.72 -7.24
C ARG A 33 9.47 12.22 -7.52
N ARG A 34 8.47 11.64 -6.88
CA ARG A 34 7.98 10.27 -7.11
C ARG A 34 6.51 10.30 -7.49
N ASN A 35 6.07 9.32 -8.27
CA ASN A 35 4.65 9.10 -8.53
C ASN A 35 3.98 8.61 -7.23
N PRO A 36 2.81 9.16 -6.83
CA PRO A 36 2.04 8.64 -5.69
C PRO A 36 1.84 7.13 -5.74
N TYR A 37 1.72 6.54 -6.94
CA TYR A 37 1.54 5.10 -7.10
C TYR A 37 2.62 4.25 -6.41
N HIS A 38 3.85 4.76 -6.27
CA HIS A 38 4.93 4.01 -5.61
C HIS A 38 4.69 3.80 -4.11
N THR A 39 3.88 4.64 -3.44
CA THR A 39 3.59 4.46 -2.01
C THR A 39 2.84 3.16 -1.74
N ARG A 40 2.07 2.67 -2.73
CA ARG A 40 1.39 1.36 -2.69
C ARG A 40 2.39 0.21 -2.56
N HIS A 41 3.50 0.28 -3.29
CA HIS A 41 4.56 -0.72 -3.19
C HIS A 41 5.28 -0.64 -1.85
N THR A 42 5.59 0.57 -1.39
CA THR A 42 6.16 0.77 -0.05
C THR A 42 5.25 0.17 1.02
N PHE A 43 3.95 0.48 1.01
CA PHE A 43 2.98 -0.08 1.95
C PHE A 43 2.98 -1.62 1.95
N ALA A 44 2.99 -2.24 0.77
CA ALA A 44 3.05 -3.69 0.66
C ALA A 44 4.36 -4.28 1.23
N CYS A 45 5.51 -3.71 0.90
CA CYS A 45 6.80 -4.13 1.44
C CYS A 45 6.84 -4.04 2.98
N TRP A 46 6.35 -2.94 3.56
CA TRP A 46 6.30 -2.78 5.01
C TRP A 46 5.41 -3.82 5.69
N LEU A 47 4.25 -4.14 5.10
CA LEU A 47 3.38 -5.18 5.64
C LEU A 47 4.01 -6.58 5.53
N MET A 48 4.75 -6.86 4.45
CA MET A 48 5.48 -8.12 4.31
C MET A 48 6.61 -8.25 5.35
N PHE A 49 7.39 -7.18 5.56
CA PHE A 49 8.41 -7.15 6.64
C PHE A 49 7.81 -7.32 8.03
N ALA A 50 6.60 -6.81 8.26
CA ALA A 50 5.86 -7.03 9.49
C ALA A 50 5.27 -8.46 9.62
N GLY A 51 5.49 -9.33 8.63
CA GLY A 51 5.00 -10.70 8.59
C GLY A 51 3.50 -10.84 8.29
N ALA A 52 2.87 -9.82 7.71
CA ALA A 52 1.45 -9.87 7.37
C ALA A 52 1.18 -10.85 6.21
N ASN A 53 0.01 -11.50 6.26
CA ASN A 53 -0.38 -12.49 5.25
C ASN A 53 -0.49 -11.84 3.86
N PRO A 54 0.19 -12.34 2.82
CA PRO A 54 0.15 -11.79 1.45
C PRO A 54 -1.25 -11.70 0.85
N SER A 55 -2.16 -12.61 1.19
CA SER A 55 -3.57 -12.56 0.79
C SER A 55 -4.30 -11.38 1.43
N PHE A 56 -3.98 -11.06 2.69
CA PHE A 56 -4.47 -9.86 3.37
C PHE A 56 -3.91 -8.58 2.74
N ILE A 57 -2.60 -8.54 2.45
CA ILE A 57 -1.96 -7.39 1.79
C ILE A 57 -2.60 -7.14 0.41
N ALA A 58 -2.83 -8.20 -0.37
CA ALA A 58 -3.45 -8.12 -1.68
C ALA A 58 -4.89 -7.57 -1.64
N SER A 59 -5.68 -7.90 -0.61
CA SER A 59 -7.02 -7.36 -0.44
C SER A 59 -7.01 -5.85 -0.14
N GLN A 60 -6.05 -5.38 0.66
CA GLN A 60 -5.93 -3.96 1.03
C GLN A 60 -5.58 -3.06 -0.14
N ILE A 61 -4.78 -3.56 -1.07
CA ILE A 61 -4.40 -2.81 -2.27
C ILE A 61 -5.35 -3.10 -3.45
N GLY A 62 -6.22 -4.12 -3.36
CA GLY A 62 -7.19 -4.44 -4.40
C GLY A 62 -6.60 -5.21 -5.57
N HIS A 63 -5.60 -6.07 -5.32
CA HIS A 63 -5.19 -7.07 -6.31
C HIS A 63 -6.14 -8.27 -6.27
N LYS A 64 -6.61 -8.68 -7.45
CA LYS A 64 -7.51 -9.83 -7.60
C LYS A 64 -6.83 -11.17 -7.25
N ASN A 65 -5.51 -11.27 -7.48
CA ASN A 65 -4.71 -12.47 -7.22
C ASN A 65 -3.43 -12.10 -6.44
N ALA A 66 -3.33 -12.55 -5.18
CA ALA A 66 -2.18 -12.30 -4.30
C ALA A 66 -0.91 -13.05 -4.70
N GLN A 67 -1.08 -14.30 -5.17
CA GLN A 67 0.00 -15.26 -5.45
C GLN A 67 0.99 -14.76 -6.50
N ARG A 68 0.52 -14.03 -7.52
CA ARG A 68 1.36 -13.62 -8.66
C ARG A 68 2.28 -12.43 -8.36
N VAL A 69 1.95 -11.63 -7.35
CA VAL A 69 2.71 -10.42 -6.99
C VAL A 69 3.67 -10.68 -5.84
N TYR A 70 3.32 -11.59 -4.92
CA TYR A 70 4.07 -11.82 -3.69
C TYR A 70 4.65 -13.23 -3.53
N GLY A 71 4.38 -14.17 -4.45
CA GLY A 71 4.91 -15.53 -4.38
C GLY A 71 6.44 -15.58 -4.23
N MET A 72 7.17 -14.74 -4.95
CA MET A 72 8.63 -14.65 -4.88
C MET A 72 9.16 -14.14 -3.54
N TRP A 73 8.39 -13.26 -2.86
CA TRP A 73 8.80 -12.67 -1.58
C TRP A 73 8.50 -13.60 -0.39
N ILE A 74 7.55 -14.53 -0.54
CA ILE A 74 7.22 -15.52 0.50
C ILE A 74 8.38 -16.50 0.70
N GLU A 75 9.07 -16.89 -0.37
CA GLU A 75 10.24 -17.79 -0.27
C GLU A 75 11.38 -17.15 0.52
N GLU A 76 11.67 -15.87 0.27
CA GLU A 76 12.72 -15.12 0.98
C GLU A 76 12.39 -14.88 2.46
N LEU A 77 11.12 -14.64 2.79
CA LEU A 77 10.67 -14.38 4.17
C LEU A 77 10.48 -15.66 5.01
N SER A 78 10.61 -16.84 4.39
CA SER A 78 10.37 -18.12 5.08
C SER A 78 11.34 -18.39 6.22
N SER A 79 12.63 -18.04 6.06
CA SER A 79 13.66 -18.23 7.08
C SER A 79 13.40 -17.37 8.32
N ASP A 80 13.05 -16.10 8.11
CA ASP A 80 12.74 -15.15 9.18
C ASP A 80 11.47 -15.54 9.94
N GLN A 81 10.44 -16.03 9.23
CA GLN A 81 9.22 -16.54 9.87
C GLN A 81 9.47 -17.78 10.73
N VAL A 82 10.32 -18.71 10.26
CA VAL A 82 10.73 -19.88 11.04
C VAL A 82 11.46 -19.45 12.30
N GLN A 83 12.37 -18.47 12.21
CA GLN A 83 13.08 -17.95 13.37
C GLN A 83 12.15 -17.22 14.35
N MET A 84 11.16 -16.46 13.84
CA MET A 84 10.16 -15.79 14.67
C MET A 84 9.23 -16.80 15.38
N LEU A 85 8.86 -17.90 14.71
CA LEU A 85 8.09 -19.00 15.31
C LEU A 85 8.90 -19.73 16.37
N ASN A 86 10.17 -20.03 16.09
CA ASN A 86 11.07 -20.67 17.05
C ASN A 86 11.23 -19.80 18.32
N ASN A 87 11.37 -18.49 18.17
CA ASN A 87 11.43 -17.57 19.32
C ASN A 87 10.12 -17.50 20.13
N LYS A 88 8.97 -17.71 19.50
CA LYS A 88 7.66 -17.74 20.19
C LYS A 88 7.36 -19.09 20.84
N LEU A 89 7.88 -20.18 20.29
CA LEU A 89 7.64 -21.55 20.75
C LEU A 89 8.75 -22.07 21.66
N ALA A 90 9.90 -21.40 21.70
CA ALA A 90 10.93 -21.62 22.70
C ALA A 90 10.39 -21.18 24.07
N LEU A 91 9.86 -22.17 24.80
CA LEU A 91 9.62 -22.14 26.24
C LEU A 91 10.95 -22.32 26.99
#